data_AF-A0A9D5RJ76-F1
#
_entry.id   AF-A0A9D5RJ76-F1
#
_cell.length_a   1.000
_cell.length_b   1.000
_cell.length_c   1.000
_cell.angle_alpha   90.00
_cell.angle_beta   90.00
_cell.angle_gamma   90.00
#
_symmetry.space_group_name_H-M   'P 1'
#
loop_
_entity.id
_entity.type
_entity.pdbx_description
1 polymer ?
#
loop_
_entity_poly.entity_id
_entity_poly.type
_entity_poly.pdbx_seq_one_letter_code
_entity_poly.pdbx_strand_id
1 'polypeptide(L)'
;MYGNYVDPNDAALSFVFIFLAAFMAIAAISLVFSFIYFIVAAIPYFIMARKAGFKHAWLAFIPYGQYYVIMTLPHREFNIFNKFKTNNRKKAFWAYVIVAVIATVIGIVNSFLDGITELLSTLAETASSESIFIYLIFMLLCLGVALIIMVISLANSFVAYLIRWRAHYDLLMTYDMQDHAMWASIVSLFVPLVIVVFSFIIMNKEPEYGFGNYYVDSDIYLS
;
A
#
# COMPACT_ATOMS: atom_id res chain seq x y z
N MET A 1 -59.42 -9.19 -14.89
CA MET A 1 -58.13 -8.53 -14.58
C MET A 1 -57.23 -9.58 -13.94
N TYR A 2 -56.35 -10.22 -14.72
CA TYR A 2 -55.30 -11.07 -14.16
C TYR A 2 -54.18 -10.13 -13.69
N GLY A 3 -53.99 -10.02 -12.38
CA GLY A 3 -52.84 -9.32 -11.83
C GLY A 3 -51.58 -10.09 -12.21
N ASN A 4 -50.61 -9.40 -12.82
CA ASN A 4 -49.27 -9.96 -13.05
C ASN A 4 -48.64 -10.27 -11.69
N TYR A 5 -48.69 -11.54 -11.30
CA TYR A 5 -47.98 -12.04 -10.14
C TYR A 5 -46.50 -12.10 -10.54
N VAL A 6 -45.70 -11.13 -10.08
CA VAL A 6 -44.24 -11.20 -10.22
C VAL A 6 -43.76 -12.26 -9.25
N ASP A 7 -43.10 -13.30 -9.75
CA ASP A 7 -42.48 -14.30 -8.89
C ASP A 7 -41.44 -13.60 -7.99
N PRO A 8 -41.51 -13.74 -6.65
CA PRO A 8 -40.56 -13.12 -5.74
C PRO A 8 -39.10 -13.51 -6.04
N ASN A 9 -38.86 -14.64 -6.71
CA ASN A 9 -37.53 -15.05 -7.15
C ASN A 9 -36.99 -14.20 -8.30
N ASP A 10 -37.84 -13.74 -9.22
CA ASP A 10 -37.43 -12.87 -10.35
C ASP A 10 -37.07 -11.46 -9.87
N ALA A 11 -37.79 -10.97 -8.86
CA ALA A 11 -37.48 -9.71 -8.21
C ALA A 11 -36.14 -9.76 -7.45
N ALA A 12 -35.88 -10.86 -6.74
CA ALA A 12 -34.62 -11.09 -6.03
C ALA A 12 -33.42 -11.18 -6.99
N LEU A 13 -33.55 -11.95 -8.08
CA LEU A 13 -32.52 -12.05 -9.11
C LEU A 13 -32.23 -10.69 -9.75
N SER A 14 -33.27 -9.94 -10.13
CA SER A 14 -33.13 -8.61 -10.71
C SER A 14 -32.41 -7.64 -9.77
N PHE A 15 -32.73 -7.67 -8.48
CA PHE A 15 -32.04 -6.87 -7.47
C PHE A 15 -30.56 -7.23 -7.36
N VAL A 16 -30.22 -8.53 -7.31
CA VAL A 16 -28.83 -9.00 -7.25
C VAL A 16 -28.03 -8.54 -8.46
N PHE A 17 -28.61 -8.62 -9.67
CA PHE A 17 -27.93 -8.15 -10.89
C PHE A 17 -27.69 -6.65 -10.89
N ILE A 18 -28.68 -5.84 -10.50
CA ILE A 18 -28.53 -4.38 -10.40
C ILE A 18 -27.46 -4.03 -9.36
N PHE A 19 -27.47 -4.69 -8.20
CA PHE A 19 -26.48 -4.49 -7.16
C PHE A 19 -25.07 -4.84 -7.64
N LEU A 20 -24.88 -6.00 -8.27
CA LEU A 20 -23.59 -6.42 -8.81
C LEU A 20 -23.10 -5.48 -9.91
N ALA A 21 -23.99 -5.05 -10.81
CA ALA A 21 -23.66 -4.10 -11.86
C ALA A 21 -23.22 -2.75 -11.28
N ALA A 22 -23.93 -2.23 -10.27
CA ALA A 22 -23.55 -1.00 -9.57
C ALA A 22 -22.19 -1.16 -8.86
N PHE A 23 -21.95 -2.28 -8.19
CA PHE A 23 -20.68 -2.58 -7.54
C PHE A 23 -19.52 -2.61 -8.55
N MET A 24 -19.69 -3.31 -9.67
CA MET A 24 -18.68 -3.39 -10.73
C MET A 24 -18.42 -2.03 -11.38
N ALA A 25 -19.46 -1.20 -11.56
CA ALA A 25 -19.30 0.16 -12.07
C ALA A 25 -18.49 1.04 -11.11
N ILE A 26 -18.77 1.00 -9.80
CA ILE A 26 -18.00 1.72 -8.78
C ILE A 26 -16.55 1.23 -8.74
N ALA A 27 -16.33 -0.09 -8.79
CA ALA A 27 -15.00 -0.68 -8.81
C ALA A 27 -14.19 -0.23 -10.05
N ALA A 28 -14.82 -0.22 -11.23
CA ALA A 28 -14.19 0.25 -12.46
C ALA A 28 -13.83 1.74 -12.39
N ILE A 29 -14.74 2.58 -11.88
CA ILE A 29 -14.48 4.02 -11.68
C ILE A 29 -13.31 4.22 -10.71
N SER A 30 -13.31 3.51 -9.58
CA SER A 30 -12.23 3.58 -8.58
C SER A 30 -10.87 3.16 -9.16
N LEU A 31 -10.85 2.13 -10.02
CA LEU A 31 -9.63 1.69 -10.71
C LEU A 31 -9.10 2.78 -11.65
N VAL A 32 -9.98 3.41 -12.44
CA VAL A 32 -9.59 4.51 -13.35
C VAL A 32 -9.03 5.69 -12.55
N PHE A 33 -9.70 6.12 -11.48
CA PHE A 33 -9.21 7.20 -10.62
C PHE A 33 -7.87 6.86 -9.96
N SER A 34 -7.70 5.63 -9.48
CA SER A 34 -6.44 5.16 -8.89
C SER A 34 -5.30 5.16 -9.90
N PHE A 35 -5.58 4.76 -11.14
CA PHE A 35 -4.60 4.78 -12.23
C PHE A 35 -4.22 6.21 -12.61
N ILE A 36 -5.18 7.12 -12.75
CA ILE A 36 -4.91 8.54 -13.02
C ILE A 36 -4.08 9.15 -11.89
N TYR A 37 -4.46 8.91 -10.63
CA TYR A 37 -3.71 9.36 -9.46
C TYR A 37 -2.26 8.88 -9.50
N PHE A 38 -2.04 7.60 -9.82
CA PHE A 38 -0.70 7.02 -9.94
C PHE A 38 0.15 7.73 -11.01
N ILE A 39 -0.41 7.93 -12.22
CA ILE A 39 0.30 8.60 -13.31
C ILE A 39 0.61 10.07 -12.95
N VAL A 40 -0.35 10.79 -12.36
CA VAL A 40 -0.15 12.18 -11.92
C VAL A 40 0.93 12.28 -10.85
N ALA A 41 0.96 11.35 -9.90
CA ALA A 41 1.99 11.30 -8.86
C ALA A 41 3.38 11.00 -9.44
N ALA A 42 3.49 10.19 -10.50
CA ALA A 42 4.76 9.80 -11.11
C ALA A 42 5.50 10.98 -11.79
N ILE A 43 4.77 11.95 -12.34
CA ILE A 43 5.34 13.10 -13.08
C ILE A 43 6.36 13.90 -12.26
N PRO A 44 6.04 14.44 -11.06
CA PRO A 44 7.00 15.21 -10.28
C PRO A 44 8.20 14.37 -9.85
N TYR A 45 8.02 13.09 -9.53
CA TYR A 45 9.14 12.19 -9.20
C TYR A 45 10.06 11.94 -10.38
N PHE A 46 9.53 11.77 -11.59
CA PHE A 46 10.32 11.64 -12.81
C PHE A 46 11.17 12.89 -13.05
N ILE A 47 10.57 14.08 -12.92
CA ILE A 47 11.27 15.36 -13.12
C ILE A 47 12.37 15.53 -12.08
N MET A 48 12.08 15.29 -10.80
CA MET A 48 13.05 15.33 -9.70
C MET A 48 14.21 14.34 -9.92
N ALA A 49 13.90 13.09 -10.27
CA ALA A 49 14.91 12.06 -10.54
C ALA A 49 15.81 12.43 -11.71
N ARG A 50 15.24 12.97 -12.79
CA ARG A 50 16.02 13.47 -13.93
C ARG A 50 16.94 14.63 -13.55
N LYS A 51 16.44 15.59 -12.77
CA LYS A 51 17.22 16.73 -12.28
C LYS A 51 18.39 16.30 -11.39
N ALA A 52 18.19 15.25 -10.60
CA ALA A 52 19.21 14.66 -9.74
C ALA A 52 20.20 13.72 -10.49
N GLY A 53 20.04 13.52 -11.81
CA GLY A 53 20.93 12.67 -12.60
C GLY A 53 20.70 11.16 -12.43
N PHE A 54 19.51 10.71 -12.02
CA PHE A 54 19.18 9.28 -11.97
C PHE A 54 19.17 8.66 -13.37
N LYS A 55 20.01 7.64 -13.58
CA LYS A 55 20.06 6.84 -14.82
C LYS A 55 18.70 6.24 -15.22
N HIS A 56 17.89 5.85 -14.24
CA HIS A 56 16.61 5.17 -14.45
C HIS A 56 15.43 5.97 -13.89
N ALA A 57 15.38 7.28 -14.15
CA ALA A 57 14.29 8.14 -13.70
C ALA A 57 12.89 7.66 -14.14
N TRP A 58 12.79 6.98 -15.28
CA TRP A 58 11.55 6.40 -15.80
C TRP A 58 10.91 5.37 -14.86
N LEU A 59 11.66 4.80 -13.90
CA LEU A 59 11.11 3.92 -12.86
C LEU A 59 10.02 4.59 -12.03
N ALA A 60 9.94 5.93 -12.00
CA ALA A 60 8.84 6.66 -11.38
C ALA A 60 7.45 6.26 -11.91
N PHE A 61 7.36 5.72 -13.14
CA PHE A 61 6.10 5.25 -13.74
C PHE A 61 5.78 3.78 -13.47
N ILE A 62 6.57 3.09 -12.64
CA ILE A 62 6.28 1.73 -12.16
C ILE A 62 5.94 1.83 -10.66
N PRO A 63 4.88 1.19 -10.15
CA PRO A 63 4.48 1.32 -8.74
C PRO A 63 5.62 1.11 -7.74
N TYR A 64 6.36 0.01 -7.85
CA TYR A 64 7.53 -0.24 -6.99
C TYR A 64 8.74 0.62 -7.36
N GLY A 65 8.89 0.99 -8.63
CA GLY A 65 9.95 1.89 -9.08
C GLY A 65 9.78 3.32 -8.56
N GLN A 66 8.54 3.78 -8.40
CA GLN A 66 8.22 5.08 -7.81
C GLN A 66 8.67 5.14 -6.34
N TYR A 67 8.37 4.10 -5.56
CA TYR A 67 8.88 4.00 -4.18
C TYR A 67 10.40 3.94 -4.12
N TYR A 68 11.03 3.21 -5.06
CA TYR A 68 12.49 3.19 -5.17
C TYR A 68 13.05 4.61 -5.38
N VAL A 69 12.49 5.37 -6.33
CA VAL A 69 12.87 6.76 -6.61
C VAL A 69 12.66 7.64 -5.38
N ILE A 70 11.49 7.59 -4.74
CA ILE A 70 11.18 8.40 -3.54
C ILE A 70 12.15 8.11 -2.39
N MET A 71 12.54 6.85 -2.19
CA MET A 71 13.45 6.48 -1.11
C MET A 71 14.90 6.81 -1.41
N THR A 72 15.30 6.83 -2.68
CA THR A 72 16.70 7.01 -3.09
C THR A 72 17.05 8.45 -3.41
N LEU A 73 16.08 9.26 -3.87
CA LEU A 73 16.23 10.70 -4.14
C LEU A 73 16.82 11.51 -2.96
N PRO A 74 16.43 11.26 -1.69
CA PRO A 74 17.03 11.95 -0.56
C PRO A 74 18.40 11.34 -0.22
N HIS A 75 19.48 12.09 -0.45
CA HIS A 75 20.85 11.75 0.00
C HIS A 75 21.05 12.05 1.50
N ARG A 76 20.07 11.71 2.32
CA ARG A 76 20.12 11.85 3.78
C ARG A 76 20.25 10.47 4.42
N GLU A 77 20.70 10.37 5.66
CA GLU A 77 20.63 9.11 6.41
C GLU A 77 19.15 8.71 6.60
N PHE A 78 18.79 7.48 6.24
CA PHE A 78 17.47 6.96 6.53
C PHE A 78 17.43 6.53 7.99
N ASN A 79 16.69 7.26 8.80
CA ASN A 79 16.62 7.05 10.24
C ASN A 79 15.17 6.96 10.70
N ILE A 80 14.76 5.76 11.12
CA ILE A 80 13.48 5.54 11.79
C ILE A 80 13.72 5.53 13.30
N PHE A 81 13.25 6.58 13.98
CA PHE A 81 13.27 6.73 15.45
C PHE A 81 14.61 6.39 16.13
N ASN A 82 15.73 6.73 15.49
CA ASN A 82 17.09 6.48 15.98
C ASN A 82 17.48 5.00 16.16
N LYS A 83 16.60 4.06 15.78
CA LYS A 83 16.80 2.61 15.95
C LYS A 83 17.19 1.91 14.65
N PHE A 84 16.57 2.27 13.53
CA PHE A 84 16.95 1.77 12.22
C PHE A 84 17.62 2.88 11.44
N LYS A 85 18.94 2.77 11.28
CA LYS A 85 19.79 3.73 10.58
C LYS A 85 20.45 3.07 9.40
N THR A 86 20.31 3.66 8.22
CA THR A 86 21.07 3.24 7.06
C THR A 86 21.44 4.42 6.17
N ASN A 87 22.72 4.49 5.83
CA ASN A 87 23.23 5.42 4.81
C ASN A 87 22.94 4.89 3.40
N ASN A 88 22.66 3.59 3.25
CA ASN A 88 22.35 2.99 1.96
C ASN A 88 20.84 2.92 1.73
N ARG A 89 20.30 3.91 1.02
CA ARG A 89 18.87 3.99 0.67
C ARG A 89 18.35 2.78 -0.11
N LYS A 90 19.20 2.06 -0.85
CA LYS A 90 18.82 0.80 -1.51
C LYS A 90 18.40 -0.27 -0.48
N LYS A 91 19.05 -0.31 0.70
CA LYS A 91 18.65 -1.21 1.79
C LYS A 91 17.30 -0.84 2.40
N ALA A 92 17.01 0.45 2.55
CA ALA A 92 15.71 0.92 3.03
C ALA A 92 14.58 0.54 2.07
N PHE A 93 14.82 0.64 0.76
CA PHE A 93 13.89 0.13 -0.26
C PHE A 93 13.64 -1.38 -0.14
N TRP A 94 14.69 -2.19 -0.02
CA TRP A 94 14.51 -3.63 0.16
C TRP A 94 13.79 -3.99 1.46
N ALA A 95 14.00 -3.24 2.54
CA ALA A 95 13.23 -3.39 3.77
C ALA A 95 11.73 -3.13 3.54
N TYR A 96 11.38 -2.10 2.77
CA TYR A 96 9.99 -1.84 2.36
C TYR A 96 9.41 -3.00 1.53
N VAL A 97 10.17 -3.53 0.57
CA VAL A 97 9.74 -4.67 -0.25
C VAL A 97 9.47 -5.89 0.62
N ILE A 98 10.35 -6.20 1.58
CA ILE A 98 10.14 -7.31 2.52
C ILE A 98 8.84 -7.13 3.32
N VAL A 99 8.59 -5.94 3.86
CA VAL A 99 7.36 -5.62 4.60
C VAL A 99 6.11 -5.78 3.72
N ALA A 100 6.20 -5.37 2.45
CA ALA A 100 5.10 -5.54 1.48
C ALA A 100 4.85 -7.02 1.15
N VAL A 101 5.90 -7.83 0.97
CA VAL A 101 5.79 -9.27 0.72
C VAL A 101 5.17 -9.99 1.93
N ILE A 102 5.58 -9.63 3.15
CA ILE A 102 4.97 -10.15 4.39
C ILE A 102 3.48 -9.84 4.43
N ALA A 103 3.06 -8.62 4.05
CA ALA A 103 1.64 -8.25 3.98
C ALA A 103 0.86 -9.15 3.01
N THR A 104 1.43 -9.42 1.83
CA THR A 104 0.81 -10.31 0.84
C THR A 104 0.68 -11.73 1.36
N VAL A 105 1.72 -12.27 2.00
CA VAL A 105 1.69 -13.61 2.60
C VAL A 105 0.62 -13.70 3.70
N ILE A 106 0.52 -12.69 4.58
CA ILE A 106 -0.53 -12.61 5.60
C ILE A 106 -1.93 -12.61 4.96
N GLY A 107 -2.13 -11.83 3.88
CA GLY A 107 -3.41 -11.78 3.16
C GLY A 107 -3.81 -13.13 2.57
N ILE A 108 -2.84 -13.85 1.99
CA ILE A 108 -3.05 -15.22 1.48
C ILE A 108 -3.47 -16.15 2.61
N VAL A 109 -2.74 -16.15 3.73
CA VAL A 109 -3.04 -17.01 4.89
C VAL A 109 -4.43 -16.71 5.46
N ASN A 110 -4.82 -15.44 5.57
CA ASN A 110 -6.16 -15.06 6.01
C ASN A 110 -7.24 -15.58 5.05
N SER A 111 -7.04 -15.47 3.73
CA SER A 111 -7.99 -15.97 2.74
C SER A 111 -8.18 -17.50 2.85
N PHE A 112 -7.10 -18.23 3.14
CA PHE A 112 -7.19 -19.67 3.42
C PHE A 112 -7.93 -19.96 4.73
N LEU A 113 -7.68 -19.18 5.78
CA LEU A 113 -8.35 -19.36 7.06
C LEU A 113 -9.86 -19.08 6.96
N ASP A 114 -10.24 -18.05 6.22
CA ASP A 114 -11.65 -17.72 5.93
C ASP A 114 -12.34 -18.86 5.15
N GLY A 115 -11.66 -19.46 4.16
CA GLY A 115 -12.19 -20.64 3.47
C GLY A 115 -12.35 -21.86 4.39
N ILE A 116 -11.45 -22.05 5.35
CA ILE A 116 -11.57 -23.14 6.35
C ILE A 116 -12.75 -22.88 7.29
N THR A 117 -12.94 -21.65 7.76
CA THR A 117 -14.05 -21.32 8.68
C THR A 117 -15.40 -21.44 7.98
N GLU A 118 -15.52 -21.02 6.72
CA GLU A 118 -16.73 -21.21 5.90
C GLU A 118 -17.04 -22.71 5.64
N LEU A 119 -16.00 -23.51 5.38
CA LEU A 119 -16.17 -24.96 5.25
C LEU A 119 -16.64 -25.58 6.58
N LEU A 120 -16.03 -25.19 7.70
CA LEU A 120 -16.41 -25.70 9.03
C LEU A 120 -17.82 -25.28 9.42
N SER A 121 -18.27 -24.07 9.09
CA SER A 121 -19.65 -23.65 9.36
C SER A 121 -20.66 -24.46 8.56
N THR A 122 -20.37 -24.68 7.27
CA THR A 122 -21.23 -25.51 6.40
C THR A 122 -21.32 -26.96 6.90
N LEU A 123 -20.18 -27.54 7.32
CA LEU A 123 -20.16 -28.88 7.90
C LEU A 123 -20.92 -28.95 9.23
N ALA A 124 -20.81 -27.93 10.08
CA ALA A 124 -21.50 -27.86 11.36
C ALA A 124 -23.04 -27.81 11.20
N GLU A 125 -23.55 -27.15 10.15
CA GLU A 125 -25.00 -27.10 9.86
C GLU A 125 -25.59 -28.47 9.51
N THR A 126 -24.78 -29.35 8.93
CA THR A 126 -25.21 -30.71 8.51
C THR A 126 -24.83 -31.80 9.52
N ALA A 127 -24.12 -31.44 10.59
CA ALA A 127 -23.59 -32.37 11.58
C ALA A 127 -24.66 -32.89 12.53
N SER A 128 -24.49 -34.13 13.01
CA SER A 128 -25.27 -34.65 14.13
C SER A 128 -24.94 -33.90 15.42
N SER A 129 -25.87 -33.90 16.39
CA SER A 129 -25.73 -33.20 17.67
C SER A 129 -24.47 -33.58 18.46
N GLU A 130 -23.95 -34.80 18.26
CA GLU A 130 -22.74 -35.30 18.92
C GLU A 130 -21.44 -34.72 18.33
N SER A 131 -21.45 -34.40 17.03
CA SER A 131 -20.26 -33.88 16.32
C SER A 131 -20.12 -32.36 16.39
N ILE A 132 -21.18 -31.64 16.76
CA ILE A 132 -21.18 -30.16 16.90
C ILE A 132 -20.07 -29.69 17.85
N PHE A 133 -19.84 -30.40 18.96
CA PHE A 133 -18.79 -30.02 19.92
C PHE A 133 -17.39 -30.02 19.31
N ILE A 134 -17.10 -30.98 18.41
CA ILE A 134 -15.80 -31.06 17.73
C ILE A 134 -15.62 -29.85 16.81
N TYR A 135 -16.63 -29.54 15.99
CA TYR A 135 -16.59 -28.37 15.10
C TYR A 135 -16.43 -27.05 15.88
N LEU A 136 -17.09 -26.92 17.03
CA LEU A 136 -16.97 -25.73 17.88
C LEU A 136 -15.54 -25.55 18.42
N ILE A 137 -14.86 -26.64 18.80
CA ILE A 137 -13.44 -26.61 19.21
C ILE A 137 -12.55 -26.15 18.05
N PHE A 138 -12.76 -26.69 16.84
CA PHE A 138 -12.01 -26.27 15.66
C PHE A 138 -12.25 -24.79 15.31
N MET A 139 -13.50 -24.32 15.38
CA MET A 139 -13.83 -22.92 15.15
C MET A 139 -13.17 -21.99 16.18
N LEU A 140 -13.14 -22.37 17.46
CA LEU A 140 -12.42 -21.63 18.50
C LEU A 140 -10.91 -21.58 18.23
N LEU A 141 -10.33 -22.67 17.75
CA LEU A 141 -8.91 -22.72 17.38
C LEU A 141 -8.62 -21.82 16.18
N CYS A 142 -9.45 -21.87 15.14
CA CYS A 142 -9.37 -20.97 13.99
C CYS A 142 -9.46 -19.50 14.41
N LEU A 143 -10.37 -19.17 15.33
CA LEU A 143 -10.50 -17.81 15.88
C LEU A 143 -9.22 -17.39 16.63
N GLY A 144 -8.65 -18.27 17.44
CA GLY A 144 -7.39 -18.00 18.14
C GLY A 144 -6.23 -17.68 17.18
N VAL A 145 -6.11 -18.45 16.10
CA VAL A 145 -5.11 -18.21 15.05
C VAL A 145 -5.39 -16.89 14.31
N ALA A 146 -6.65 -16.61 13.97
CA ALA A 146 -7.06 -15.38 13.30
C ALA A 146 -6.67 -14.13 14.12
N LEU A 147 -6.87 -14.16 15.44
CA LEU A 147 -6.49 -13.07 16.33
C LEU A 147 -4.97 -12.82 16.35
N ILE A 148 -4.16 -13.87 16.35
CA ILE A 148 -2.70 -13.74 16.28
C ILE A 148 -2.29 -13.11 14.94
N ILE A 149 -2.84 -13.59 13.83
CA ILE A 149 -2.53 -13.05 12.50
C ILE A 149 -2.97 -11.58 12.40
N MET A 150 -4.13 -11.21 12.97
CA MET A 150 -4.60 -9.83 13.02
C MET A 150 -3.58 -8.91 13.72
N VAL A 151 -3.02 -9.34 14.85
CA VAL A 151 -1.99 -8.56 15.58
C VAL A 151 -0.72 -8.39 14.73
N ILE A 152 -0.27 -9.47 14.07
CA ILE A 152 0.91 -9.43 13.18
C ILE A 152 0.64 -8.49 11.99
N SER A 153 -0.56 -8.56 11.40
CA SER A 153 -0.99 -7.70 10.28
C SER A 153 -0.99 -6.22 10.66
N LEU A 154 -1.49 -5.91 11.86
CA LEU A 154 -1.48 -4.55 12.40
C LEU A 154 -0.05 -4.04 12.58
N ALA A 155 0.83 -4.85 13.19
CA ALA A 155 2.24 -4.50 13.36
C ALA A 155 2.95 -4.27 12.01
N ASN A 156 2.72 -5.14 11.03
CA ASN A 156 3.31 -5.01 9.70
C ASN A 156 2.82 -3.74 8.98
N SER A 157 1.51 -3.45 9.07
CA SER A 157 0.93 -2.23 8.51
C SER A 157 1.53 -0.98 9.15
N PHE A 158 1.69 -0.98 10.47
CA PHE A 158 2.32 0.12 11.19
C PHE A 158 3.76 0.36 10.72
N VAL A 159 4.57 -0.70 10.57
CA VAL A 159 5.94 -0.59 10.05
C VAL A 159 5.95 -0.03 8.62
N ALA A 160 5.03 -0.49 7.76
CA ALA A 160 4.91 0.02 6.39
C ALA A 160 4.60 1.53 6.36
N TYR A 161 3.67 1.98 7.21
CA TYR A 161 3.35 3.41 7.34
C TYR A 161 4.54 4.24 7.83
N LEU A 162 5.31 3.74 8.80
CA LEU A 162 6.51 4.42 9.29
C LEU A 162 7.58 4.59 8.22
N ILE A 163 7.81 3.55 7.41
CA ILE A 163 8.77 3.61 6.30
C ILE A 163 8.32 4.65 5.26
N ARG A 164 7.04 4.64 4.87
CA ARG A 164 6.49 5.63 3.90
C ARG A 164 6.55 7.05 4.44
N TRP A 165 6.14 7.25 5.70
CA TRP A 165 6.23 8.54 6.37
C TRP A 165 7.63 9.10 6.32
N ARG A 166 8.62 8.29 6.72
CA ARG A 166 10.02 8.72 6.73
C ARG A 166 10.51 9.04 5.32
N ALA A 167 10.12 8.27 4.31
CA ALA A 167 10.48 8.53 2.92
C ALA A 167 9.91 9.88 2.43
N HIS A 168 8.65 10.20 2.74
CA HIS A 168 8.04 11.48 2.40
C HIS A 168 8.68 12.65 3.16
N TYR A 169 8.95 12.46 4.45
CA TYR A 169 9.64 13.46 5.27
C TYR A 169 11.02 13.79 4.71
N ASP A 170 11.84 12.77 4.43
CA ASP A 170 13.19 12.96 3.90
C ASP A 170 13.16 13.64 2.53
N LEU A 171 12.20 13.28 1.67
CA LEU A 171 12.01 13.93 0.39
C LEU A 171 11.71 15.42 0.56
N LEU A 172 10.74 15.79 1.38
CA LEU A 172 10.39 17.20 1.59
C LEU A 172 11.54 17.99 2.21
N MET A 173 12.28 17.38 3.13
CA MET A 173 13.46 18.00 3.72
C MET A 173 14.58 18.23 2.69
N THR A 174 14.78 17.32 1.74
CA THR A 174 15.81 17.46 0.68
C THR A 174 15.51 18.61 -0.28
N TYR A 175 14.27 19.04 -0.42
CA TYR A 175 13.87 20.13 -1.34
C TYR A 175 13.39 21.38 -0.60
N ASP A 176 14.04 21.70 0.53
CA ASP A 176 13.86 22.96 1.25
C ASP A 176 12.39 23.26 1.63
N MET A 177 11.72 22.26 2.21
CA MET A 177 10.37 22.40 2.78
C MET A 177 10.38 22.08 4.28
N GLN A 178 11.40 22.54 5.01
CA GLN A 178 11.63 22.15 6.42
C GLN A 178 10.42 22.44 7.32
N ASP A 179 9.81 23.62 7.16
CA ASP A 179 8.65 24.05 7.93
C ASP A 179 7.40 23.18 7.70
N HIS A 180 7.34 22.48 6.56
CA HIS A 180 6.14 21.73 6.16
C HIS A 180 6.38 20.21 6.12
N ALA A 181 7.64 19.77 6.11
CA ALA A 181 8.01 18.37 5.93
C ALA A 181 7.35 17.45 6.95
N MET A 182 7.32 17.84 8.23
CA MET A 182 6.78 16.98 9.29
C MET A 182 5.27 16.79 9.18
N TRP A 183 4.48 17.87 9.16
CA TRP A 183 3.03 17.73 9.12
C TRP A 183 2.56 17.22 7.76
N ALA A 184 3.15 17.66 6.64
CA ALA A 184 2.73 17.23 5.31
C ALA A 184 3.02 15.74 5.09
N SER A 185 4.17 15.22 5.59
CA SER A 185 4.46 13.79 5.53
C SER A 185 3.48 12.97 6.37
N ILE A 186 3.08 13.43 7.55
CA ILE A 186 2.08 12.73 8.40
C ILE A 186 0.71 12.75 7.74
N VAL A 187 0.22 13.92 7.31
CA VAL A 187 -1.09 14.06 6.67
C VAL A 187 -1.15 13.24 5.38
N SER A 188 -0.03 13.15 4.64
CA SER A 188 0.04 12.34 3.42
C SER A 188 -0.17 10.84 3.62
N LEU A 189 -0.03 10.32 4.85
CA LEU A 189 -0.34 8.92 5.15
C LEU A 189 -1.85 8.64 5.08
N PHE A 190 -2.66 9.65 5.38
CA PHE A 190 -4.13 9.57 5.40
C PHE A 190 -4.74 10.15 4.13
N VAL A 191 -4.12 11.21 3.58
CA VAL A 191 -4.56 11.90 2.38
C VAL A 191 -3.42 11.88 1.37
N PRO A 192 -3.29 10.83 0.54
CA PRO A 192 -2.16 10.68 -0.40
C PRO A 192 -2.01 11.85 -1.38
N LEU A 193 -3.10 12.56 -1.69
CA LEU A 193 -3.06 13.78 -2.51
C LEU A 193 -2.13 14.86 -1.95
N VAL A 194 -1.92 14.93 -0.63
CA VAL A 194 -1.04 15.92 -0.02
C VAL A 194 0.39 15.74 -0.53
N ILE A 195 0.95 14.52 -0.53
CA ILE A 195 2.33 14.36 -1.03
C ILE A 195 2.43 14.66 -2.52
N VAL A 196 1.39 14.38 -3.31
CA VAL A 196 1.37 14.69 -4.74
C VAL A 196 1.44 16.20 -4.96
N VAL A 197 0.57 16.97 -4.29
CA VAL A 197 0.56 18.44 -4.38
C VAL A 197 1.91 19.02 -3.97
N PHE A 198 2.46 18.58 -2.83
CA PHE A 198 3.78 19.02 -2.38
C PHE A 198 4.89 18.59 -3.36
N SER A 199 4.78 17.42 -3.97
CA SER A 199 5.73 16.94 -4.98
C SER A 199 5.75 17.84 -6.22
N PHE A 200 4.60 18.37 -6.65
CA PHE A 200 4.51 19.37 -7.72
C PHE A 200 5.10 20.73 -7.33
N ILE A 201 5.06 21.11 -6.05
CA ILE A 201 5.71 22.34 -5.58
C ILE A 201 7.22 22.18 -5.58
N ILE A 202 7.73 21.07 -5.01
CA ILE A 202 9.17 20.84 -4.87
C ILE A 202 9.85 20.42 -6.17
N MET A 203 9.14 19.92 -7.18
CA MET A 203 9.77 19.49 -8.45
C MET A 203 10.55 20.62 -9.14
N ASN A 204 10.21 21.88 -8.84
CA ASN A 204 10.88 23.06 -9.38
C ASN A 204 12.04 23.56 -8.51
N LYS A 205 12.15 23.08 -7.26
CA LYS A 205 13.25 23.43 -6.35
C LYS A 205 14.48 22.58 -6.64
N GLU A 206 15.63 23.09 -6.22
CA GLU A 206 16.89 22.34 -6.24
C GLU A 206 16.98 21.46 -4.99
N PRO A 207 17.51 20.22 -5.11
CA PRO A 207 17.80 19.44 -3.92
C PRO A 207 18.99 20.04 -3.17
N GLU A 208 19.07 19.83 -1.87
CA GLU A 208 20.14 20.36 -1.00
C GLU A 208 21.56 20.02 -1.46
N TYR A 209 21.73 18.93 -2.21
CA TYR A 209 23.02 18.53 -2.75
C TYR A 209 23.39 19.25 -4.06
N GLY A 210 22.48 19.99 -4.70
CA GLY A 210 22.68 20.73 -5.96
C GLY A 210 22.19 20.01 -7.22
N PHE A 211 22.32 20.65 -8.39
CA PHE A 211 22.10 20.02 -9.70
C PHE A 211 23.34 19.28 -10.19
N GLY A 212 23.20 18.05 -10.68
CA GLY A 212 24.34 17.30 -11.21
C GLY A 212 24.22 15.79 -11.10
N ASN A 213 25.24 15.12 -11.64
CA ASN A 213 25.31 13.67 -11.86
C ASN A 213 25.65 12.86 -10.59
N TYR A 214 24.99 13.12 -9.45
CA TYR A 214 25.31 12.47 -8.16
C TYR A 214 25.21 10.93 -8.22
N TYR A 215 24.36 10.41 -9.10
CA TYR A 215 24.19 8.97 -9.30
C TYR A 215 24.99 8.39 -10.47
N VAL A 216 25.84 9.18 -11.14
CA VAL A 216 26.71 8.69 -12.22
C VAL A 216 28.09 8.26 -11.67
N ASP A 217 28.58 8.90 -10.60
CA ASP A 217 29.88 8.57 -10.00
C ASP A 217 29.79 7.60 -8.80
N SER A 218 28.62 7.41 -8.19
CA SER A 218 28.48 6.51 -7.01
C SER A 218 28.72 5.03 -7.30
N ASP A 219 28.62 4.62 -8.58
CA ASP A 219 28.90 3.24 -9.00
C ASP A 219 30.41 2.97 -9.19
N ILE A 220 31.26 4.00 -9.19
CA ILE A 220 32.72 3.87 -9.33
C ILE A 220 33.40 3.59 -7.98
N TYR A 221 32.77 3.94 -6.85
CA TYR A 221 33.35 3.82 -5.51
C TYR A 221 32.79 2.67 -4.67
N LEU A 222 31.91 1.83 -5.24
CA LEU A 222 31.27 0.71 -4.53
C LEU A 222 31.56 -0.67 -5.16
N SER A 223 32.56 -0.76 -6.05
CA SER A 223 33.12 -2.03 -6.53
C SER A 223 34.29 -2.51 -5.68
#